data_AF-A0A535C421-F1
#
_entry.id   AF-A0A535C421-F1
#
_cell.length_a   1.000
_cell.length_b   1.000
_cell.length_c   1.000
_cell.angle_alpha   90.00
_cell.angle_beta   90.00
_cell.angle_gamma   90.00
#
_symmetry.space_group_name_H-M   'P 1'
#
loop_
_entity.id
_entity.type
_entity.pdbx_description
1 polymer ?
#
loop_
_entity_poly.entity_id
_entity_poly.type
_entity_poly.pdbx_seq_one_letter_code
_entity_poly.pdbx_strand_id
1 'polypeptide(L)'
;MVVIGQLIIALNFAEVSSHFPVAGSVYQWTKYLSNRTYSWFTGWIYLFAGVLTVAAVVATVPLVLIPLLNNMGMNIGTDPDTNRNVAALVLLSTTLLSIFGVRLVAIVNNTGVVFEILGMVVFALVLVL
;
A
#
# COMPACT_ATOMS: atom_id res chain seq x y z
N MET A 1 -22.54 -5.11 5.44
CA MET A 1 -22.73 -4.66 4.04
C MET A 1 -21.42 -4.55 3.27
N VAL A 2 -20.32 -4.02 3.83
CA VAL A 2 -19.00 -3.93 3.15
C VAL A 2 -18.38 -5.30 2.83
N VAL A 3 -18.45 -6.27 3.77
CA VAL A 3 -17.87 -7.61 3.59
C VAL A 3 -18.48 -8.36 2.40
N ILE A 4 -19.81 -8.28 2.25
CA ILE A 4 -20.52 -8.94 1.14
C ILE A 4 -20.07 -8.35 -0.21
N GLY A 5 -19.96 -7.02 -0.31
CA GLY A 5 -19.46 -6.35 -1.51
C GLY A 5 -18.02 -6.75 -1.85
N GLN A 6 -17.12 -6.80 -0.85
CA GLN A 6 -15.74 -7.23 -1.06
C GLN A 6 -15.63 -8.70 -1.44
N LEU A 7 -16.48 -9.58 -0.89
CA LEU A 7 -16.52 -11.00 -1.27
C LEU A 7 -16.99 -11.20 -2.72
N ILE A 8 -17.98 -10.46 -3.19
CA ILE A 8 -18.43 -10.52 -4.59
C ILE A 8 -17.29 -10.10 -5.54
N ILE A 9 -16.55 -9.05 -5.19
CA ILE A 9 -15.37 -8.61 -5.95
C ILE A 9 -14.29 -9.70 -5.90
N ALA A 10 -14.00 -10.28 -4.73
CA ALA A 10 -13.01 -11.34 -4.58
C ALA A 10 -13.35 -12.59 -5.42
N LEU A 11 -14.62 -12.98 -5.47
CA LEU A 11 -15.10 -14.10 -6.29
C LEU A 11 -14.92 -13.84 -7.79
N ASN A 12 -15.19 -12.61 -8.26
CA ASN A 12 -14.89 -12.22 -9.64
C ASN A 12 -13.40 -12.35 -9.97
N PHE A 13 -12.54 -11.87 -9.08
CA PHE A 13 -11.08 -12.01 -9.25
C PHE A 13 -10.64 -13.48 -9.23
N ALA A 14 -11.26 -14.31 -8.38
CA ALA A 14 -10.99 -15.75 -8.31
C ALA A 14 -11.33 -16.45 -9.64
N GLU A 15 -12.50 -16.18 -10.23
CA GLU A 15 -12.95 -16.76 -11.50
C GLU A 15 -12.08 -16.37 -12.69
N VAL A 16 -11.61 -15.11 -12.72
CA VAL A 16 -10.67 -14.64 -13.75
C VAL A 16 -9.29 -15.30 -13.58
N SER A 17 -8.81 -15.42 -12.34
CA SER A 17 -7.51 -16.03 -12.05
C SER A 17 -7.46 -17.52 -12.38
N SER A 18 -8.58 -18.25 -12.31
CA SER A 18 -8.64 -19.67 -12.68
C SER A 18 -8.60 -19.91 -14.20
N HIS A 19 -9.07 -18.94 -15.00
CA HIS A 19 -9.04 -19.03 -16.46
C HIS A 19 -7.73 -18.52 -17.08
N PHE A 20 -7.03 -17.57 -16.45
CA PHE A 20 -5.78 -17.00 -16.96
C PHE A 20 -4.65 -17.17 -15.93
N PRO A 21 -3.95 -18.33 -15.91
CA PRO A 21 -2.80 -18.55 -15.06
C PRO A 21 -1.55 -17.85 -15.61
N VAL A 22 -1.68 -16.59 -16.03
CA VAL A 22 -0.56 -15.77 -16.50
C VAL A 22 -0.20 -14.80 -15.39
N ALA A 23 1.00 -14.98 -14.84
CA ALA A 23 1.60 -14.13 -13.82
C ALA A 23 1.99 -12.77 -14.43
N GLY A 24 1.01 -11.88 -14.53
CA GLY A 24 1.20 -10.46 -14.77
C GLY A 24 -0.10 -9.76 -14.47
N SER A 25 -0.03 -8.81 -13.54
CA SER A 25 -1.08 -7.89 -13.10
C SER A 25 -2.20 -7.64 -14.13
N VAL A 26 -3.41 -7.38 -13.65
CA VAL A 26 -4.67 -7.05 -14.35
C VAL A 26 -4.55 -6.42 -15.74
N TYR A 27 -3.51 -5.61 -16.01
CA TYR A 27 -3.14 -5.15 -17.36
C TYR A 27 -2.94 -6.28 -18.39
N GLN A 28 -2.29 -7.40 -18.05
CA GLN A 28 -2.14 -8.54 -18.96
C GLN A 28 -3.47 -9.26 -19.16
N TRP A 29 -4.28 -9.45 -18.12
CA TRP A 29 -5.61 -10.03 -18.23
C TRP A 29 -6.50 -9.19 -19.16
N THR A 30 -6.47 -7.86 -19.05
CA THR A 30 -7.21 -6.98 -19.98
C THR A 30 -6.70 -7.06 -21.41
N LYS A 31 -5.43 -7.43 -21.63
CA LYS A 31 -4.86 -7.57 -22.98
C LYS A 31 -5.30 -8.88 -23.65
N TYR A 32 -5.58 -9.91 -22.87
CA TYR A 32 -6.13 -11.19 -23.37
C TYR A 32 -7.66 -11.20 -23.44
N LEU A 33 -8.35 -10.46 -22.56
CA LEU A 33 -9.80 -10.47 -22.46
C LEU A 33 -10.51 -9.32 -23.21
N SER A 34 -9.79 -8.25 -23.57
CA SER A 34 -10.41 -7.02 -24.07
C SER A 34 -9.68 -6.36 -25.24
N ASN A 35 -10.41 -5.52 -25.96
CA ASN A 35 -9.95 -4.79 -27.13
C ASN A 35 -8.85 -3.77 -26.75
N ARG A 36 -7.93 -3.45 -27.68
CA ARG A 36 -6.69 -2.68 -27.43
C ARG A 36 -6.90 -1.36 -26.67
N THR A 37 -8.05 -0.72 -26.87
CA THR A 37 -8.46 0.53 -26.21
C THR A 37 -8.70 0.38 -24.71
N TYR A 38 -9.37 -0.68 -24.26
CA TYR A 38 -9.70 -0.87 -22.85
C TYR A 38 -8.47 -1.23 -22.01
N SER A 39 -7.56 -2.04 -22.55
CA SER A 39 -6.25 -2.29 -21.94
C SER A 39 -5.46 -1.00 -21.71
N TRP A 40 -5.52 -0.06 -22.65
CA TRP A 40 -4.85 1.23 -22.52
C TRP A 40 -5.44 2.07 -21.37
N PHE A 41 -6.77 2.19 -21.30
CA PHE A 41 -7.43 2.88 -20.17
C PHE A 41 -7.13 2.22 -18.83
N THR A 42 -7.14 0.88 -18.76
CA THR A 42 -6.76 0.15 -17.55
C THR A 42 -5.33 0.48 -17.13
N GLY A 43 -4.37 0.56 -18.06
CA GLY A 43 -3.00 0.96 -17.76
C GLY A 43 -2.90 2.36 -17.12
N TRP A 44 -3.63 3.33 -17.64
CA TRP A 44 -3.69 4.68 -17.06
C TRP A 44 -4.30 4.68 -15.66
N ILE A 45 -5.41 3.97 -15.46
CA ILE A 45 -6.05 3.85 -14.14
C ILE A 45 -5.08 3.21 -13.14
N TYR A 46 -4.33 2.18 -13.54
CA TYR A 46 -3.31 1.56 -12.68
C TYR A 46 -2.19 2.52 -12.30
N LEU A 47 -1.73 3.33 -13.26
CA LEU A 47 -0.72 4.35 -12.99
C LEU A 47 -1.24 5.36 -11.96
N PHE A 48 -2.43 5.93 -12.19
CA PHE A 48 -3.03 6.88 -11.24
C PHE A 48 -3.30 6.25 -9.88
N ALA A 49 -3.82 5.02 -9.83
CA ALA A 49 -4.05 4.30 -8.58
C ALA A 49 -2.74 4.11 -7.81
N GLY A 50 -1.65 3.74 -8.49
CA GLY A 50 -0.33 3.61 -7.88
C GLY A 50 0.18 4.94 -7.31
N VAL A 51 0.11 6.01 -8.10
CA VAL A 51 0.53 7.36 -7.65
C VAL A 51 -0.30 7.83 -6.46
N LEU A 52 -1.63 7.66 -6.52
CA LEU A 52 -2.53 8.02 -5.42
C LEU A 52 -2.25 7.20 -4.16
N THR A 53 -1.97 5.90 -4.29
CA THR A 53 -1.64 5.04 -3.15
C THR A 53 -0.37 5.50 -2.47
N VAL A 54 0.70 5.77 -3.23
CA VAL A 54 1.96 6.27 -2.68
C VAL A 54 1.77 7.65 -2.04
N ALA A 55 1.05 8.56 -2.69
CA ALA A 55 0.77 9.88 -2.17
C ALA A 55 -0.03 9.84 -0.84
N ALA A 56 -1.04 8.98 -0.77
CA ALA A 56 -1.84 8.78 0.44
C ALA A 56 -0.99 8.27 1.60
N VAL A 57 -0.14 7.25 1.39
CA VAL A 57 0.75 6.72 2.43
C VAL A 57 1.75 7.78 2.90
N VAL A 58 2.37 8.51 1.97
CA VAL A 58 3.37 9.53 2.32
C VAL A 58 2.75 10.70 3.09
N ALA A 59 1.48 11.03 2.84
CA ALA A 59 0.75 12.04 3.59
C ALA A 59 0.39 11.59 5.02
N THR A 60 0.19 10.29 5.26
CA THR A 60 -0.22 9.78 6.57
C THR A 60 0.96 9.45 7.49
N VAL A 61 2.12 9.08 6.95
CA VAL A 61 3.30 8.73 7.77
C VAL A 61 3.71 9.83 8.76
N PRO A 62 3.83 11.12 8.40
CA PRO A 62 4.24 12.16 9.34
C PRO A 62 3.26 12.34 10.51
N LEU A 63 1.96 12.10 10.29
CA LEU A 63 0.91 12.23 11.31
C LEU A 63 1.11 11.23 12.45
N VAL A 64 1.68 10.06 12.17
CA VAL A 64 1.97 9.04 13.18
C VAL A 64 3.42 9.15 13.66
N LEU A 65 4.36 9.39 12.74
CA LEU A 65 5.79 9.38 13.01
C LEU A 65 6.21 10.51 13.95
N ILE A 66 5.75 11.75 13.73
CA ILE A 66 6.19 12.92 14.51
C ILE A 66 5.77 12.80 15.98
N PRO A 67 4.51 12.44 16.31
CA PRO A 67 4.13 12.17 17.70
C PRO A 67 4.92 11.02 18.34
N LEU A 68 5.23 9.94 17.60
CA LEU A 68 6.04 8.84 18.14
C LEU A 68 7.47 9.29 18.46
N LEU A 69 8.11 10.06 17.58
CA LEU A 69 9.45 10.60 17.82
C LEU A 69 9.47 11.62 18.96
N ASN A 70 8.39 12.40 19.12
CA ASN A 70 8.24 13.32 20.25
C ASN A 70 8.10 12.58 21.58
N ASN A 71 7.36 11.46 21.62
CA ASN A 71 7.31 10.59 22.80
C ASN A 71 8.68 9.97 23.13
N MET A 72 9.58 9.84 22.15
CA MET A 72 10.97 9.39 22.35
C MET A 72 11.95 10.52 22.69
N GLY A 73 11.47 11.77 22.85
CA GLY A 73 12.26 12.91 23.31
C GLY A 73 12.87 13.79 22.21
N MET A 74 12.53 13.59 20.94
CA MET A 74 13.12 14.36 19.82
C MET A 74 12.52 15.77 19.62
N ASN A 75 11.44 16.15 20.33
CA ASN A 75 10.83 17.50 20.32
C ASN A 75 10.78 18.18 18.94
N ILE A 76 10.34 17.45 17.93
CA ILE A 76 10.12 17.89 16.56
C ILE A 76 8.82 18.71 16.51
N GLY A 77 8.91 19.94 16.00
CA GLY A 77 7.75 20.81 15.81
C GLY A 77 6.74 20.22 14.82
N THR A 78 5.45 20.38 15.11
CA THR A 78 4.35 19.90 14.26
C THR A 78 3.95 20.91 13.19
N ASP A 79 4.89 21.75 12.75
CA ASP A 79 4.64 22.77 11.74
C ASP A 79 4.38 22.14 10.36
N PRO A 80 3.53 22.77 9.52
CA PRO A 80 3.24 22.25 8.17
C PRO A 80 4.50 22.03 7.32
N ASP A 81 5.51 22.89 7.48
CA ASP A 81 6.78 22.77 6.76
C ASP A 81 7.61 21.57 7.23
N THR A 82 7.62 21.29 8.54
CA THR A 82 8.28 20.11 9.11
C THR A 82 7.60 18.82 8.65
N ASN A 83 6.27 18.77 8.67
CA ASN A 83 5.49 17.63 8.19
C ASN A 83 5.79 17.34 6.70
N ARG A 84 5.87 18.38 5.88
CA ARG A 84 6.20 18.26 4.45
C ARG A 84 7.62 17.75 4.24
N ASN A 85 8.58 18.23 5.01
CA ASN A 85 9.98 17.78 4.91
C ASN A 85 10.13 16.31 5.32
N VAL A 86 9.46 15.88 6.38
CA VAL A 86 9.43 14.47 6.81
C VAL A 86 8.77 13.59 5.74
N ALA A 87 7.63 14.00 5.18
CA ALA A 87 6.97 13.29 4.09
C ALA A 87 7.89 13.13 2.86
N ALA A 88 8.56 14.21 2.46
CA ALA A 88 9.49 14.20 1.33
C ALA A 88 10.68 13.25 1.58
N LEU A 89 11.22 13.25 2.81
CA LEU A 89 12.33 12.37 3.18
C LEU A 89 11.91 10.90 3.19
N VAL A 90 10.71 10.58 3.69
CA VAL A 90 10.14 9.21 3.65
C VAL A 90 9.91 8.76 2.20
N LEU A 91 9.37 9.62 1.34
CA LEU A 91 9.16 9.32 -0.08
C LEU A 91 10.48 9.05 -0.80
N LEU A 92 11.49 9.90 -0.59
CA LEU A 92 12.83 9.71 -1.16
C LEU A 92 13.46 8.40 -0.67
N SER A 93 13.38 8.12 0.63
CA SER A 93 13.93 6.89 1.23
C SER A 93 13.27 5.65 0.64
N THR A 94 11.94 5.64 0.55
CA THR A 94 11.17 4.52 -0.01
C THR A 94 11.45 4.30 -1.49
N THR A 95 11.62 5.39 -2.25
CA THR A 95 11.96 5.34 -3.67
C THR A 95 13.37 4.78 -3.86
N LEU A 96 14.35 5.23 -3.07
CA LEU A 96 15.72 4.70 -3.12
C LEU A 96 15.77 3.21 -2.76
N LEU A 97 15.09 2.80 -1.68
CA LEU A 97 15.00 1.38 -1.31
C LEU A 97 14.42 0.52 -2.43
N SER A 98 13.41 1.05 -3.13
CA SER A 98 12.79 0.39 -4.28
C SER A 98 13.75 0.24 -5.47
N ILE A 99 14.69 1.18 -5.66
CA ILE A 99 15.72 1.13 -6.71
C ILE A 99 16.83 0.13 -6.35
N PHE A 100 17.31 0.13 -5.11
CA PHE A 100 18.50 -0.66 -4.72
C PHE A 100 18.26 -2.17 -4.60
N GLY A 101 17.01 -2.62 -4.38
CA GLY A 101 16.74 -4.05 -4.41
C GLY A 101 15.34 -4.45 -3.99
N VAL A 102 14.60 -5.00 -4.96
CA VAL A 102 13.26 -5.57 -4.75
C VAL A 102 13.27 -6.68 -3.67
N ARG A 103 14.39 -7.39 -3.49
CA ARG A 103 14.56 -8.41 -2.44
C ARG A 103 14.50 -7.82 -1.02
N LEU A 104 15.12 -6.65 -0.80
CA LEU A 104 15.08 -5.98 0.49
C LEU A 104 13.67 -5.49 0.81
N VAL A 105 13.01 -4.88 -0.18
CA VAL A 105 11.61 -4.45 -0.07
C VAL A 105 10.68 -5.62 0.24
N ALA A 106 10.89 -6.79 -0.39
CA ALA A 106 10.08 -7.98 -0.11
C ALA A 106 10.24 -8.50 1.33
N ILE A 107 11.46 -8.51 1.87
CA ILE A 107 11.71 -8.94 3.27
C ILE A 107 11.07 -7.96 4.26
N VAL A 108 11.23 -6.66 4.03
CA VAL A 108 10.62 -5.60 4.86
C VAL A 108 9.10 -5.72 4.83
N ASN A 109 8.51 -5.89 3.65
CA ASN A 109 7.06 -6.02 3.50
C ASN A 109 6.51 -7.25 4.23
N ASN A 110 7.11 -8.43 4.03
CA ASN A 110 6.68 -9.65 4.73
C ASN A 110 6.79 -9.51 6.25
N THR A 111 7.85 -8.87 6.73
CA THR A 111 8.04 -8.60 8.16
C THR A 111 6.97 -7.64 8.68
N GLY A 112 6.67 -6.58 7.93
CA GLY A 112 5.61 -5.62 8.26
C GLY A 112 4.25 -6.28 8.41
N VAL A 113 3.87 -7.17 7.48
CA VAL A 113 2.61 -7.92 7.55
C VAL A 113 2.53 -8.79 8.81
N VAL A 114 3.63 -9.44 9.19
CA VAL A 114 3.67 -10.24 10.44
C VAL A 114 3.42 -9.35 11.66
N PHE A 115 4.05 -8.18 11.73
CA PHE A 115 3.82 -7.21 12.81
C PHE A 115 2.39 -6.66 12.81
N GLU A 116 1.80 -6.42 11.65
CA GLU A 116 0.43 -5.93 11.53
C GLU A 116 -0.58 -6.96 12.05
N ILE A 117 -0.41 -8.24 11.68
CA ILE A 117 -1.25 -9.34 12.17
C ILE A 117 -1.12 -9.48 13.70
N LEU A 118 0.11 -9.47 14.23
CA LEU A 118 0.34 -9.53 15.67
C LEU A 118 -0.29 -8.34 16.39
N GLY A 119 -0.13 -7.13 15.84
CA GLY A 119 -0.76 -5.91 16.36
C GLY A 119 -2.26 -6.04 16.43
N MET A 120 -2.91 -6.47 15.34
CA MET A 120 -4.37 -6.68 15.31
C MET A 120 -4.84 -7.70 16.34
N VAL A 121 -4.12 -8.81 16.52
CA VAL A 121 -4.45 -9.84 17.53
C VAL A 121 -4.34 -9.28 18.94
N VAL A 122 -3.24 -8.56 19.25
CA VAL A 122 -3.05 -7.94 20.57
C VAL A 122 -4.14 -6.91 20.84
N PHE A 123 -4.44 -6.02 19.89
CA PHE A 123 -5.52 -5.04 20.02
C PHE A 123 -6.88 -5.70 20.26
N ALA A 124 -7.19 -6.78 19.54
CA ALA A 124 -8.42 -7.53 19.73
C ALA A 124 -8.52 -8.13 21.15
N LEU A 125 -7.43 -8.72 21.67
CA LEU A 125 -7.40 -9.29 23.01
C LEU A 125 -7.55 -8.22 24.10
N VAL A 126 -6.87 -7.09 23.97
CA VAL A 126 -6.97 -5.97 24.92
C VAL A 126 -8.39 -5.39 24.95
N LEU A 127 -9.08 -5.37 23.82
CA LEU A 127 -10.44 -4.82 23.74
C LEU A 127 -11.53 -5.77 24.27
N VAL A 128 -11.24 -7.08 24.29
CA VAL A 128 -12.15 -8.12 24.81
C VAL A 128 -12.02 -8.28 26.33
N LEU A 129 -10.85 -7.96 26.90
CA LEU A 129 -10.59 -7.96 28.34
C LEU A 129 -11.18 -6.73 29.03
#